data_AF-A0AAE1GH69-F1
#
_entry.id   AF-A0AAE1GH69-F1
#
_cell.length_a   1.000
_cell.length_b   1.000
_cell.length_c   1.000
_cell.angle_alpha   90.00
_cell.angle_beta   90.00
_cell.angle_gamma   90.00
#
_symmetry.space_group_name_H-M   'P 1'
#
loop_
_entity.id
_entity.type
_entity.pdbx_description
1 polymer ?
#
loop_
_entity_poly.entity_id
_entity_poly.type
_entity_poly.pdbx_seq_one_letter_code
_entity_poly.pdbx_strand_id
1 'polypeptide(L)'
;MGFPYQITGSEVWRSQYEQLRTGAVIMEVLGSLLGQGLYGRLSTSRSNHILMASWLFFGVVVSTGYRGSLIASLTIPRQPPRPETVEELVTTVDR
;
A
#
# COMPACT_ATOMS: atom_id res chain seq x y z
N MET A 1 16.12 45.29 24.23
CA MET A 1 15.48 45.36 22.91
C MET A 1 15.10 43.95 22.49
N GLY A 2 13.89 43.53 22.83
CA GLY A 2 13.32 42.27 22.38
C GLY A 2 11.98 42.56 21.74
N PHE A 3 11.63 41.81 20.69
CA PHE A 3 10.40 41.03 20.59
C PHE A 3 10.61 39.96 19.50
N PRO A 4 10.43 38.66 19.81
CA PRO A 4 10.75 37.57 18.91
C PRO A 4 9.61 37.25 17.92
N TYR A 5 9.99 36.78 16.74
CA TYR A 5 9.28 35.86 15.82
C TYR A 5 7.73 35.87 15.87
N GLN A 6 7.09 36.74 15.08
CA GLN A 6 5.65 36.61 14.80
C GLN A 6 5.44 35.59 13.68
N ILE A 7 5.10 34.36 14.03
CA ILE A 7 4.47 33.43 13.09
C ILE A 7 3.03 33.92 12.90
N THR A 8 2.77 34.54 11.76
CA THR A 8 1.46 35.08 11.40
C THR A 8 0.44 33.94 11.40
N GLY A 9 -0.51 33.95 12.34
CA GLY A 9 -1.46 32.84 12.54
C GLY A 9 -2.23 32.44 11.28
N SER A 10 -2.43 33.36 10.33
CA SER A 10 -3.08 33.08 9.03
C SER A 10 -2.31 32.10 8.14
N GLU A 11 -0.99 32.02 8.25
CA GLU A 11 -0.18 31.04 7.52
C GLU A 11 -0.30 29.64 8.12
N VAL A 12 -0.42 29.56 9.45
CA VAL A 12 -0.63 28.29 10.19
C VAL A 12 -1.98 27.68 9.85
N TRP A 13 -3.04 28.49 9.75
CA TRP A 13 -4.35 27.99 9.34
C TRP A 13 -4.33 27.48 7.90
N ARG A 14 -3.70 28.21 6.98
CA ARG A 14 -3.64 27.83 5.56
C ARG A 14 -2.90 26.50 5.34
N SER A 15 -1.80 26.26 6.06
CA SER A 15 -1.06 24.99 5.96
C SER A 15 -1.86 23.81 6.50
N GLN A 16 -2.63 23.98 7.57
CA GLN A 16 -3.51 22.93 8.10
C GLN A 16 -4.65 22.60 7.14
N TYR A 17 -5.28 23.59 6.50
CA TYR A 17 -6.32 23.31 5.49
C TYR A 17 -5.78 22.56 4.27
N GLU A 18 -4.59 22.93 3.78
CA GLU A 18 -3.92 22.21 2.69
C GLU A 18 -3.55 20.77 3.09
N GLN A 19 -3.06 20.56 4.32
CA GLN A 19 -2.79 19.21 4.84
C GLN A 19 -4.05 18.35 4.96
N LEU A 20 -5.15 18.91 5.50
CA LEU A 20 -6.44 18.21 5.63
C LEU A 20 -7.02 17.88 4.25
N ARG A 21 -6.93 18.80 3.30
CA ARG A 21 -7.39 18.60 1.92
C ARG A 21 -6.56 17.54 1.20
N THR A 22 -5.24 17.58 1.36
CA THR A 22 -4.33 16.58 0.78
C THR A 22 -4.58 15.19 1.39
N GLY A 23 -4.74 15.13 2.71
CA GLY A 23 -5.08 13.89 3.42
C GLY A 23 -6.42 13.29 2.97
N ALA A 24 -7.44 14.13 2.76
CA ALA A 24 -8.73 13.70 2.25
C ALA A 24 -8.63 13.12 0.83
N VAL A 25 -7.87 13.76 -0.07
CA VAL A 25 -7.64 13.25 -1.43
C VAL A 25 -6.88 11.92 -1.41
N ILE A 26 -5.86 11.81 -0.55
CA ILE A 26 -5.11 10.55 -0.38
C ILE A 26 -6.05 9.43 0.09
N MET A 27 -6.92 9.71 1.06
CA MET A 27 -7.90 8.75 1.56
C MET A 27 -8.94 8.38 0.51
N GLU A 28 -9.37 9.31 -0.34
CA GLU A 28 -10.27 9.03 -1.46
C GLU A 28 -9.59 8.13 -2.51
N VAL A 29 -8.32 8.40 -2.82
CA VAL A 29 -7.50 7.60 -3.74
C VAL A 29 -7.25 6.20 -3.17
N LEU A 30 -6.93 6.07 -1.88
CA LEU A 30 -6.81 4.78 -1.19
C LEU A 30 -8.14 4.04 -1.11
N GLY A 31 -9.23 4.74 -0.80
CA GLY A 31 -10.57 4.18 -0.80
C GLY A 31 -10.95 3.65 -2.18
N SER A 32 -10.61 4.37 -3.25
CA SER A 32 -10.85 3.91 -4.63
C SER A 32 -10.04 2.65 -4.97
N LEU A 33 -8.79 2.52 -4.49
CA LEU A 33 -7.97 1.31 -4.65
C LEU A 33 -8.58 0.11 -3.91
N LEU A 34 -9.11 0.35 -2.71
CA LEU A 34 -9.72 -0.68 -1.88
C LEU A 34 -11.16 -1.01 -2.32
N GLY A 35 -11.68 -0.37 -3.37
CA GLY A 35 -13.05 -0.53 -3.85
C GLY A 35 -14.12 0.12 -2.97
N GLN A 36 -13.72 0.92 -1.98
CA GLN A 36 -14.57 1.61 -1.00
C GLN A 36 -14.95 3.05 -1.41
N GLY A 37 -14.19 3.65 -2.34
CA GLY A 37 -14.23 5.09 -2.64
C GLY A 37 -15.15 5.54 -3.79
N LEU A 38 -15.97 4.65 -4.37
CA LEU A 38 -16.80 5.02 -5.53
C LEU A 38 -18.09 5.79 -5.16
N TYR A 39 -18.35 6.01 -3.87
CA TYR A 39 -19.49 6.78 -3.38
C TYR A 39 -19.23 8.28 -3.50
N GLY A 40 -19.47 8.88 -4.67
CA GLY A 40 -19.84 10.30 -4.67
C GLY A 40 -19.52 11.15 -5.90
N ARG A 41 -18.58 10.78 -6.78
CA ARG A 41 -18.22 11.72 -7.86
C ARG A 41 -17.51 11.10 -9.05
N LEU A 42 -18.23 10.28 -9.82
CA LEU A 42 -17.83 9.98 -11.20
C LEU A 42 -17.94 11.27 -12.03
N SER A 43 -16.87 12.06 -12.05
CA SER A 43 -16.76 13.26 -12.88
C SER A 43 -16.90 12.86 -14.35
N THR A 44 -17.89 13.45 -15.03
CA THR A 44 -18.41 13.10 -16.37
C THR A 44 -17.45 13.43 -17.53
N SER A 45 -16.16 13.69 -17.24
CA SER A 45 -15.16 14.00 -18.25
C SER A 45 -14.48 12.72 -18.76
N ARG A 46 -14.37 12.59 -20.08
CA ARG A 46 -13.77 11.44 -20.78
C ARG A 46 -12.33 11.16 -20.33
N SER A 47 -11.57 12.21 -19.99
CA SER A 47 -10.21 12.10 -19.44
C SER A 47 -10.19 11.44 -18.06
N ASN A 48 -11.20 11.69 -17.23
CA ASN A 48 -11.30 11.12 -15.91
C ASN A 48 -11.65 9.62 -15.96
N HIS A 49 -12.43 9.20 -16.96
CA HIS A 49 -12.71 7.78 -17.18
C HIS A 49 -11.46 6.98 -17.54
N ILE A 50 -10.59 7.51 -18.40
CA ILE A 50 -9.33 6.86 -18.76
C ILE A 50 -8.42 6.75 -17.53
N LEU A 51 -8.28 7.84 -16.78
CA LEU A 51 -7.48 7.86 -15.56
C LEU A 51 -8.02 6.86 -14.53
N MET A 52 -9.33 6.85 -14.28
CA MET A 52 -9.95 5.92 -13.34
C MET A 52 -9.86 4.47 -13.81
N ALA A 53 -10.04 4.19 -15.12
CA ALA A 53 -9.87 2.85 -15.67
C ALA A 53 -8.42 2.33 -15.52
N SER A 54 -7.43 3.18 -15.82
CA SER A 54 -6.01 2.84 -15.65
C SER A 54 -5.66 2.62 -14.17
N TRP A 55 -6.26 3.42 -13.28
CA TRP A 55 -6.07 3.32 -11.83
C TRP A 55 -6.66 2.03 -11.26
N LEU A 56 -7.87 1.66 -11.68
CA LEU A 56 -8.50 0.41 -11.28
C LEU A 56 -7.73 -0.80 -11.82
N PHE A 57 -7.25 -0.75 -13.07
CA PHE A 57 -6.40 -1.79 -13.63
C PHE A 57 -5.11 -1.98 -12.81
N PHE A 58 -4.45 -0.88 -12.46
CA PHE A 58 -3.28 -0.91 -11.58
C PHE A 58 -3.61 -1.53 -10.22
N GLY A 59 -4.73 -1.15 -9.61
CA GLY A 59 -5.20 -1.74 -8.34
C GLY A 59 -5.39 -3.25 -8.41
N VAL A 60 -5.96 -3.76 -9.51
CA VAL A 60 -6.13 -5.21 -9.74
C VAL A 60 -4.79 -5.93 -9.84
N VAL A 61 -3.83 -5.38 -10.58
CA VAL A 61 -2.49 -5.97 -10.74
C VAL A 61 -1.76 -6.04 -9.40
N VAL A 62 -1.75 -4.94 -8.64
CA VAL A 62 -1.10 -4.87 -7.33
C VAL A 62 -1.75 -5.84 -6.33
N SER A 63 -3.09 -5.86 -6.26
CA SER A 63 -3.83 -6.78 -5.39
C SER A 63 -3.56 -8.25 -5.72
N THR A 64 -3.50 -8.58 -7.01
CA THR A 64 -3.21 -9.94 -7.48
C THR A 64 -1.78 -10.34 -7.18
N GLY A 65 -0.80 -9.46 -7.43
CA GLY A 65 0.61 -9.71 -7.12
C GLY A 65 0.86 -9.86 -5.61
N TYR A 66 0.21 -9.03 -4.79
CA TYR A 66 0.27 -9.12 -3.33
C TYR A 66 -0.29 -10.45 -2.83
N ARG A 67 -1.48 -10.85 -3.33
CA ARG A 67 -2.08 -12.15 -3.01
C ARG A 67 -1.20 -13.31 -3.46
N GLY A 68 -0.62 -13.25 -4.66
CA GLY A 68 0.30 -14.27 -5.16
C GLY A 68 1.56 -14.41 -4.30
N SER A 69 2.13 -13.28 -3.88
CA SER A 69 3.31 -13.26 -3.00
C SER A 69 2.97 -13.79 -1.60
N LEU A 70 1.79 -13.45 -1.07
CA LEU A 70 1.28 -14.00 0.19
C LEU A 70 1.08 -15.51 0.12
N ILE A 71 0.48 -16.00 -0.97
CA ILE A 71 0.29 -17.43 -1.19
C ILE A 71 1.67 -18.10 -1.20
N ALA A 72 2.62 -17.61 -2.00
CA ALA A 72 3.98 -18.16 -2.03
C ALA A 72 4.65 -18.17 -0.66
N SER A 73 4.50 -17.10 0.13
CA SER A 73 5.09 -17.04 1.48
C SER A 73 4.42 -18.00 2.48
N LEU A 74 3.15 -18.35 2.27
CA LEU A 74 2.39 -19.25 3.16
C LEU A 74 2.44 -20.71 2.69
N THR A 75 2.67 -20.96 1.40
CA THR A 75 2.73 -22.30 0.80
C THR A 75 4.15 -22.84 0.69
N ILE A 76 5.17 -22.17 1.24
CA ILE A 76 6.48 -22.80 1.46
C ILE A 76 6.36 -23.58 2.77
N PRO A 77 6.06 -24.90 2.74
CA PRO A 77 6.32 -25.72 3.90
C PRO A 77 7.80 -25.56 4.22
N ARG A 78 8.14 -25.33 5.50
CA ARG A 78 9.52 -25.46 5.93
C ARG A 78 9.97 -26.88 5.57
N GLN A 79 10.75 -27.00 4.50
CA GLN A 79 11.45 -28.23 4.21
C GLN A 79 12.25 -28.57 5.48
N PRO A 80 12.09 -29.78 6.05
CA PRO A 80 13.04 -30.22 7.06
C PRO A 80 14.44 -30.12 6.41
N PRO A 81 15.45 -29.68 7.18
CA PRO A 81 16.80 -29.52 6.65
C PRO A 81 17.20 -30.81 5.94
N ARG A 82 17.44 -30.73 4.63
CA ARG A 82 17.95 -31.86 3.87
C ARG A 82 19.37 -32.08 4.38
N PRO A 83 19.75 -33.26 4.87
CA PRO A 83 21.12 -33.49 5.29
C PRO A 83 22.05 -33.26 4.10
N GLU A 84 22.82 -32.17 4.15
CA GLU A 84 23.75 -31.75 3.09
C GLU A 84 25.13 -32.39 3.27
N THR A 85 25.32 -33.11 4.39
CA THR A 85 26.59 -33.70 4.82
C THR A 85 26.44 -35.20 5.05
N VAL A 86 27.46 -35.97 4.65
CA VAL A 86 27.46 -37.46 4.70
C VAL A 86 27.27 -37.99 6.13
N GLU A 87 27.75 -37.24 7.14
CA GLU A 87 27.56 -37.59 8.57
C GLU A 87 26.10 -37.57 9.00
N GLU A 88 25.30 -36.63 8.48
CA GLU A 88 23.91 -36.44 8.87
C GLU A 88 23.00 -37.53 8.24
N LEU A 89 23.39 -38.08 7.08
CA LEU A 89 22.79 -39.27 6.46
C LEU A 89 23.01 -40.55 7.29
N VAL A 90 24.20 -40.73 7.89
CA VAL A 90 24.51 -41.92 8.70
C VAL A 90 23.67 -41.95 9.97
N THR A 91 23.47 -40.80 10.63
CA THR A 91 22.64 -40.72 11.84
C THR A 91 21.14 -40.98 11.61
N THR A 92 20.66 -40.81 10.38
CA THR A 92 19.24 -41.02 10.02
C THR A 92 18.96 -42.49 9.65
N VAL A 93 19.96 -43.21 9.15
CA VAL A 93 19.85 -44.62 8.72
C VAL A 93 20.02 -45.61 9.88
N ASP A 94 20.72 -45.21 10.95
CA ASP A 94 21.03 -46.07 12.10
C ASP A 94 19.90 -46.11 13.17
N ARG A 95 18.71 -45.60 12.85
CA ARG A 95 17.49 -45.64 13.68
C ARG A 95 16.41 -46.48 13.03
#